data_AF-A0A1Q6LE81-F1
#
_entry.id   AF-A0A1Q6LE81-F1
#
_cell.length_a   1.000
_cell.length_b   1.000
_cell.length_c   1.000
_cell.angle_alpha   90.00
_cell.angle_beta   90.00
_cell.angle_gamma   90.00
#
_symmetry.space_group_name_H-M   'P 1'
#
loop_
_entity.id
_entity.type
_entity.pdbx_description
1 polymer ?
#
loop_
_entity_poly.entity_id
_entity_poly.type
_entity_poly.pdbx_seq_one_letter_code
_entity_poly.pdbx_strand_id
1 'polypeptide(L)'
;MQQRQKQYQRLAIGSLLPENVLNYKNKANELQKQIESSKIGLSNEEKYAVNQYISSESYKINETLRNNIKLTDEQKRMRDNLDSALNKCNNYNGNIVRVLEIKDKELLKDFLKKNKIGKIENWKEYLSFSDKESYNKNANIKIYVNSTRAKDIRKYNETESEILYPRNSKFVTRNIVKQHGTYYILWEEIDE
;
A
#
# COMPACT_ATOMS: atom_id res chain seq x y z
N MET A 1 14.60 1.41 -18.93
CA MET A 1 15.04 2.75 -18.46
C MET A 1 15.52 2.77 -17.00
N GLN A 2 14.79 2.18 -16.04
CA GLN A 2 15.19 2.15 -14.62
C GLN A 2 16.55 1.46 -14.34
N GLN A 3 16.86 0.33 -15.00
CA GLN A 3 18.18 -0.32 -14.86
C GLN A 3 19.34 0.59 -15.31
N ARG A 4 19.12 1.36 -16.39
CA ARG A 4 20.10 2.30 -16.94
C ARG A 4 20.31 3.51 -16.02
N GLN A 5 19.26 3.99 -15.37
CA GLN A 5 19.36 5.04 -14.34
C GLN A 5 20.16 4.55 -13.12
N LYS A 6 19.87 3.34 -12.60
CA LYS A 6 20.66 2.72 -11.51
C LYS A 6 22.13 2.53 -11.89
N GLN A 7 22.40 2.20 -13.15
CA GLN A 7 23.77 2.09 -13.66
C GLN A 7 24.53 3.42 -13.59
N TYR A 8 23.93 4.54 -14.02
CA TYR A 8 24.57 5.85 -13.92
C TYR A 8 24.77 6.30 -12.46
N GLN A 9 23.86 5.98 -11.56
CA GLN A 9 24.05 6.24 -10.13
C GLN A 9 25.26 5.48 -9.56
N ARG A 10 25.43 4.20 -9.93
CA ARG A 10 26.62 3.42 -9.53
C ARG A 10 27.91 3.98 -10.12
N LEU A 11 27.89 4.38 -11.39
CA LEU A 11 29.04 5.00 -12.05
C LEU A 11 29.43 6.34 -11.42
N ALA A 12 28.45 7.15 -11.00
CA ALA A 12 28.70 8.39 -10.29
C ALA A 12 29.36 8.16 -8.92
N ILE A 13 28.96 7.10 -8.20
CA ILE A 13 29.55 6.73 -6.91
C ILE A 13 30.98 6.19 -7.07
N GLY A 14 31.24 5.39 -8.10
CA GLY A 14 32.55 4.76 -8.34
C GLY A 14 33.56 5.64 -9.08
N SER A 15 33.22 6.86 -9.47
CA SER A 15 34.10 7.75 -10.24
C SER A 15 35.00 8.60 -9.34
N LEU A 16 36.30 8.61 -9.65
CA LEU A 16 37.30 9.42 -8.95
C LEU A 16 37.46 10.83 -9.54
N LEU A 17 37.05 11.04 -10.79
CA LEU A 17 37.16 12.33 -11.48
C LEU A 17 35.88 13.16 -11.29
N PRO A 18 35.97 14.40 -10.77
CA PRO A 18 34.80 15.24 -10.49
C PRO A 18 33.89 15.48 -11.70
N GLU A 19 34.48 15.63 -12.89
CA GLU A 19 33.74 15.83 -14.15
C GLU A 19 32.88 14.62 -14.52
N ASN A 20 33.40 13.41 -14.30
CA ASN A 20 32.65 12.17 -14.53
C ASN A 20 31.52 12.00 -13.52
N VAL A 21 31.77 12.32 -12.25
CA VAL A 21 30.73 12.34 -11.21
C VAL A 21 29.58 13.26 -11.63
N LEU A 22 29.89 14.48 -12.09
CA LEU A 22 28.89 15.46 -12.51
C LEU A 22 28.12 14.98 -13.76
N ASN A 23 28.82 14.47 -14.77
CA ASN A 23 28.23 13.96 -16.00
C ASN A 23 27.26 12.78 -15.72
N TYR A 24 27.68 11.81 -14.91
CA TYR A 24 26.84 10.66 -14.57
C TYR A 24 25.64 11.05 -13.69
N LYS A 25 25.80 12.01 -12.77
CA LYS A 25 24.67 12.58 -12.02
C LYS A 25 23.66 13.25 -12.95
N ASN A 26 24.12 14.06 -13.92
CA ASN A 26 23.24 14.71 -14.89
C ASN A 26 22.48 13.69 -15.74
N LYS A 27 23.16 12.65 -16.26
CA LYS A 27 22.51 11.56 -17.01
C LYS A 27 21.50 10.77 -16.18
N ALA A 28 21.80 10.51 -14.91
CA ALA A 28 20.86 9.86 -14.00
C ALA A 28 19.62 10.72 -13.75
N ASN A 29 19.80 12.04 -13.60
CA ASN A 29 18.71 13.00 -13.41
C ASN A 29 17.86 13.18 -14.67
N GLU A 30 18.45 13.22 -15.87
CA GLU A 30 17.72 13.27 -17.14
C GLU A 30 16.86 12.03 -17.34
N LEU A 31 17.43 10.84 -17.10
CA LEU A 31 16.68 9.59 -17.15
C LEU A 31 15.58 9.54 -16.09
N GLN A 32 15.83 10.08 -14.90
CA GLN A 32 14.81 10.21 -13.87
C GLN A 32 13.66 11.12 -14.32
N LYS A 33 13.95 12.30 -14.89
CA LYS A 33 12.95 13.21 -15.44
C LYS A 33 12.16 12.57 -16.59
N GLN A 34 12.81 11.82 -17.48
CA GLN A 34 12.14 11.10 -18.56
C GLN A 34 11.24 9.97 -18.02
N ILE A 35 11.68 9.26 -16.99
CA ILE A 35 10.87 8.25 -16.30
C ILE A 35 9.66 8.93 -15.64
N GLU A 36 9.86 10.07 -14.97
CA GLU A 36 8.80 10.85 -14.33
C GLU A 36 7.81 11.45 -15.35
N SER A 37 8.28 11.98 -16.47
CA SER A 37 7.43 12.51 -17.53
C SER A 37 6.69 11.42 -18.30
N SER A 38 7.24 10.20 -18.36
CA SER A 38 6.58 9.02 -18.92
C SER A 38 5.55 8.40 -18.00
N LYS A 39 5.51 8.79 -16.71
CA LYS A 39 4.44 8.34 -15.81
C LYS A 39 3.16 9.06 -16.21
N ILE A 40 2.21 8.28 -16.71
CA ILE A 40 0.83 8.73 -16.91
C ILE A 40 0.33 9.24 -15.55
N GLY A 41 0.13 10.56 -15.45
CA GLY A 41 -0.51 11.17 -14.30
C GLY A 41 -1.91 10.61 -14.10
N LEU A 42 -2.44 10.72 -12.88
CA LEU A 42 -3.83 10.35 -12.65
C LEU A 42 -4.76 11.29 -13.40
N SER A 43 -5.81 10.72 -14.01
CA SER A 43 -6.95 11.49 -14.50
C SER A 43 -7.69 12.18 -13.35
N ASN A 44 -8.58 13.12 -13.66
CA ASN A 44 -9.38 13.77 -12.63
C ASN A 44 -10.28 12.77 -11.88
N GLU A 45 -10.82 11.77 -12.58
CA GLU A 45 -11.67 10.72 -11.99
C GLU A 45 -10.86 9.77 -11.10
N GLU A 46 -9.63 9.44 -11.49
CA GLU A 46 -8.70 8.65 -10.69
C GLU A 46 -8.28 9.39 -9.42
N LYS A 47 -7.93 10.68 -9.53
CA LYS A 47 -7.65 11.53 -8.35
C LYS A 47 -8.87 11.63 -7.44
N TYR A 48 -10.06 11.80 -8.02
CA TYR A 48 -11.30 11.85 -7.26
C TYR A 48 -11.55 10.56 -6.49
N ALA A 49 -11.36 9.39 -7.13
CA ALA A 49 -11.52 8.10 -6.47
C ALA A 49 -10.51 7.87 -5.33
N VAL A 50 -9.24 8.28 -5.51
CA VAL A 50 -8.24 8.27 -4.43
C VAL A 50 -8.68 9.15 -3.27
N ASN A 51 -9.14 10.38 -3.54
CA ASN A 51 -9.59 11.30 -2.50
C ASN A 51 -10.84 10.78 -1.77
N GLN A 52 -11.81 10.21 -2.49
CA GLN A 52 -12.98 9.57 -1.89
C GLN A 52 -12.55 8.43 -0.95
N TYR A 53 -11.61 7.59 -1.38
CA TYR A 53 -11.15 6.45 -0.59
C TYR A 53 -10.45 6.89 0.71
N ILE A 54 -9.50 7.84 0.63
CA ILE A 54 -8.78 8.34 1.82
C ILE A 54 -9.73 9.07 2.79
N SER A 55 -10.90 9.50 2.31
CA SER A 55 -11.97 10.06 3.13
C SER A 55 -12.83 8.95 3.77
N SER A 56 -14.09 9.24 4.08
CA SER A 56 -15.00 8.30 4.74
C SER A 56 -15.52 7.15 3.86
N GLU A 57 -15.35 7.22 2.53
CA GLU A 57 -15.90 6.20 1.63
C GLU A 57 -15.16 4.86 1.69
N SER A 58 -13.92 4.83 2.18
CA SER A 58 -13.15 3.60 2.41
C SER A 58 -13.94 2.58 3.24
N TYR A 59 -14.65 3.01 4.29
CA TYR A 59 -15.43 2.11 5.15
C TYR A 59 -16.53 1.40 4.36
N LYS A 60 -17.32 2.16 3.58
CA LYS A 60 -18.46 1.63 2.83
C LYS A 60 -18.01 0.69 1.71
N ILE A 61 -17.02 1.10 0.91
CA ILE A 61 -16.55 0.29 -0.22
C ILE A 61 -15.89 -1.00 0.28
N ASN A 62 -15.05 -0.93 1.31
CA ASN A 62 -14.36 -2.11 1.84
C ASN A 62 -15.31 -3.07 2.54
N GLU A 63 -16.32 -2.58 3.25
CA GLU A 63 -17.37 -3.44 3.81
C GLU A 63 -18.16 -4.16 2.71
N THR A 64 -18.59 -3.43 1.68
CA THR A 64 -19.32 -3.98 0.54
C THR A 64 -18.51 -5.09 -0.15
N LEU A 65 -17.21 -4.85 -0.39
CA LEU A 65 -16.30 -5.82 -1.00
C LEU A 65 -16.06 -7.04 -0.11
N ARG A 66 -15.80 -6.83 1.19
CA ARG A 66 -15.52 -7.91 2.16
C ARG A 66 -16.69 -8.89 2.26
N ASN A 67 -17.91 -8.37 2.21
CA ASN A 67 -19.14 -9.14 2.36
C ASN A 67 -19.73 -9.65 1.03
N ASN A 68 -19.06 -9.41 -0.11
CA ASN A 68 -19.59 -9.69 -1.46
C ASN A 68 -20.97 -9.07 -1.72
N ILE A 69 -21.24 -7.91 -1.13
CA ILE A 69 -22.49 -7.18 -1.39
C ILE A 69 -22.40 -6.57 -2.79
N LYS A 70 -23.53 -6.53 -3.50
CA LYS A 70 -23.61 -5.93 -4.83
C LYS A 70 -23.28 -4.43 -4.76
N LEU A 71 -22.24 -4.02 -5.47
CA LEU A 71 -21.85 -2.62 -5.59
C LEU A 71 -22.91 -1.80 -6.36
N THR A 72 -23.18 -0.59 -5.88
CA THR A 72 -23.91 0.42 -6.68
C THR A 72 -23.09 0.86 -7.88
N ASP A 73 -23.71 1.49 -8.88
CA ASP A 73 -22.96 1.94 -10.06
C ASP A 73 -21.94 3.03 -9.72
N GLU A 74 -22.21 3.85 -8.70
CA GLU A 74 -21.24 4.79 -8.16
C GLU A 74 -20.05 4.08 -7.51
N GLN A 75 -20.30 3.07 -6.66
CA GLN A 75 -19.24 2.29 -6.03
C GLN A 75 -18.41 1.52 -7.07
N LYS A 76 -19.02 1.02 -8.15
CA LYS A 76 -18.28 0.40 -9.26
C LYS A 76 -17.36 1.41 -9.94
N ARG A 77 -17.87 2.60 -10.29
CA ARG A 77 -17.05 3.68 -10.88
C ARG A 77 -15.90 4.07 -9.97
N MET A 78 -16.17 4.27 -8.67
CA MET A 78 -15.14 4.58 -7.68
C MET A 78 -14.09 3.46 -7.62
N ARG A 79 -14.51 2.20 -7.53
CA ARG A 79 -13.63 1.03 -7.50
C ARG A 79 -12.74 0.97 -8.74
N ASP A 80 -13.32 1.08 -9.94
CA ASP A 80 -12.59 0.93 -11.20
C ASP A 80 -11.57 2.06 -11.39
N ASN A 81 -11.93 3.29 -11.03
CA ASN A 81 -11.02 4.42 -11.04
C ASN A 81 -9.91 4.30 -9.98
N LEU A 82 -10.22 3.78 -8.79
CA LEU A 82 -9.22 3.55 -7.75
C LEU A 82 -8.24 2.44 -8.16
N ASP A 83 -8.72 1.32 -8.69
CA ASP A 83 -7.86 0.25 -9.21
C ASP A 83 -6.93 0.78 -10.31
N SER A 84 -7.46 1.56 -11.25
CA SER A 84 -6.66 2.20 -12.31
C SER A 84 -5.62 3.16 -11.72
N ALA A 85 -5.99 3.97 -10.74
CA ALA A 85 -5.07 4.89 -10.06
C ALA A 85 -3.93 4.15 -9.36
N LEU A 86 -4.25 3.07 -8.63
CA LEU A 86 -3.27 2.26 -7.90
C LEU A 86 -2.31 1.54 -8.85
N ASN A 87 -2.76 1.12 -10.03
CA ASN A 87 -1.89 0.54 -11.06
C ASN A 87 -0.84 1.54 -11.58
N LYS A 88 -1.15 2.84 -11.58
CA LYS A 88 -0.23 3.92 -11.97
C LYS A 88 0.69 4.39 -10.82
N CYS A 89 0.40 3.97 -9.59
CA CYS A 89 1.21 4.33 -8.43
C CYS A 89 2.48 3.47 -8.33
N ASN A 90 3.55 4.09 -7.81
CA ASN A 90 4.75 3.36 -7.46
C ASN A 90 4.45 2.41 -6.29
N ASN A 91 5.17 1.28 -6.25
CA ASN A 91 5.16 0.47 -5.05
C ASN A 91 5.94 1.16 -3.93
N TYR A 92 5.41 1.06 -2.72
CA TYR A 92 6.11 1.31 -1.48
C TYR A 92 7.00 0.10 -1.16
N ASN A 93 8.23 0.35 -0.71
CA ASN A 93 9.17 -0.68 -0.31
C ASN A 93 9.62 -0.41 1.13
N GLY A 94 9.19 -1.25 2.08
CA GLY A 94 9.55 -1.12 3.49
C GLY A 94 8.49 -1.62 4.46
N ASN A 95 8.76 -1.42 5.75
CA ASN A 95 7.87 -1.85 6.82
C ASN A 95 6.66 -0.92 6.94
N ILE A 96 5.49 -1.54 7.02
CA ILE A 96 4.21 -0.86 7.19
C ILE A 96 3.38 -1.56 8.26
N VAL A 97 2.48 -0.78 8.87
CA VAL A 97 1.61 -1.23 9.95
C VAL A 97 0.15 -0.86 9.66
N ARG A 98 -0.74 -1.80 9.96
CA ARG A 98 -2.19 -1.59 9.98
C ARG A 98 -2.69 -1.81 11.40
N VAL A 99 -3.35 -0.80 11.94
CA VAL A 99 -3.87 -0.76 13.30
C VAL A 99 -5.39 -0.85 13.23
N LEU A 100 -5.99 -1.83 13.91
CA LEU A 100 -7.44 -2.07 13.88
C LEU A 100 -8.02 -2.15 15.29
N GLU A 101 -9.27 -1.72 15.38
CA GLU A 101 -10.13 -1.89 16.55
C GLU A 101 -11.37 -2.70 16.14
N ILE A 102 -11.45 -3.94 16.60
CA ILE A 102 -12.61 -4.82 16.40
C ILE A 102 -13.25 -5.07 17.76
N LYS A 103 -14.27 -4.28 18.11
CA LYS A 103 -14.98 -4.39 19.40
C LYS A 103 -15.87 -5.63 19.49
N ASP A 104 -16.51 -5.97 18.38
CA ASP A 104 -17.40 -7.12 18.33
C ASP A 104 -16.60 -8.42 18.46
N LYS A 105 -17.00 -9.26 19.41
CA LYS A 105 -16.27 -10.48 19.76
C LYS A 105 -16.34 -11.53 18.66
N GLU A 106 -17.47 -11.65 17.95
CA GLU A 106 -17.62 -12.62 16.87
C GLU A 106 -16.86 -12.15 15.63
N LEU A 107 -16.91 -10.86 15.29
CA LEU A 107 -16.08 -10.30 14.21
C LEU A 107 -14.58 -10.49 14.51
N LEU A 108 -14.14 -10.27 15.75
CA LEU A 108 -12.76 -10.50 16.16
C LEU A 108 -12.39 -11.98 16.00
N LYS A 109 -13.24 -12.89 16.45
CA LYS A 109 -13.03 -14.33 16.33
C LYS A 109 -12.92 -14.77 14.87
N ASP A 110 -13.79 -14.25 14.00
CA ASP A 110 -13.75 -14.53 12.56
C ASP A 110 -12.52 -13.95 11.88
N PHE A 111 -12.11 -12.74 12.28
CA PHE A 111 -10.84 -12.17 11.83
C PHE A 111 -9.65 -13.06 12.23
N LEU A 112 -9.61 -13.57 13.46
CA LEU A 112 -8.54 -14.45 13.92
C LEU A 112 -8.54 -15.82 13.23
N LYS A 113 -9.72 -16.36 12.85
CA LYS A 113 -9.81 -17.59 12.02
C LYS A 113 -9.19 -17.41 10.63
N LYS A 114 -9.22 -16.21 10.07
CA LYS A 114 -8.53 -15.86 8.81
C LYS A 114 -7.01 -15.74 8.99
N ASN A 115 -6.57 -15.38 10.20
CA ASN A 115 -5.16 -15.14 10.54
C ASN A 115 -4.51 -16.31 11.30
N LYS A 116 -4.78 -17.55 10.89
CA LYS A 116 -4.06 -18.70 11.44
C LYS A 116 -2.67 -18.79 10.82
N ILE A 117 -1.65 -19.11 11.62
CA ILE A 117 -0.28 -19.29 11.12
C ILE A 117 -0.27 -20.28 9.96
N GLY A 118 0.43 -19.92 8.87
CA GLY A 118 0.52 -20.70 7.63
C GLY A 118 -0.70 -20.59 6.71
N LYS A 119 -1.80 -19.99 7.16
CA LYS A 119 -2.98 -19.78 6.32
C LYS A 119 -2.76 -18.62 5.36
N ILE A 120 -3.04 -18.85 4.08
CA ILE A 120 -3.13 -17.83 3.05
C ILE A 120 -4.56 -17.31 3.02
N GLU A 121 -4.74 -16.01 3.14
CA GLU A 121 -6.04 -15.34 3.03
C GLU A 121 -6.01 -14.35 1.86
N ASN A 122 -7.09 -14.35 1.07
CA ASN A 122 -7.32 -13.40 0.00
C ASN A 122 -8.28 -12.30 0.48
N TRP A 123 -7.79 -11.07 0.59
CA TRP A 123 -8.57 -9.93 1.07
C TRP A 123 -9.23 -9.21 -0.10
N LYS A 124 -10.55 -9.30 -0.18
CA LYS A 124 -11.35 -8.78 -1.31
C LYS A 124 -11.42 -7.26 -1.33
N GLU A 125 -11.27 -6.65 -0.17
CA GLU A 125 -11.22 -5.22 0.03
C GLU A 125 -9.83 -4.64 -0.26
N TYR A 126 -9.75 -3.30 -0.31
CA TYR A 126 -8.46 -2.62 -0.22
C TYR A 126 -7.97 -2.65 1.23
N LEU A 127 -6.65 -2.67 1.43
CA LEU A 127 -6.06 -2.68 2.78
C LEU A 127 -5.16 -1.48 2.99
N SER A 128 -5.64 -0.53 3.78
CA SER A 128 -4.91 0.65 4.22
C SER A 128 -3.87 0.33 5.29
N PHE A 129 -2.66 0.80 5.09
CA PHE A 129 -1.53 0.72 6.01
C PHE A 129 -0.89 2.11 6.14
N SER A 130 0.03 2.23 7.09
CA SER A 130 0.86 3.41 7.31
C SER A 130 2.32 2.99 7.48
N ASP A 131 3.26 3.86 7.10
CA ASP A 131 4.68 3.71 7.40
C ASP A 131 5.02 4.11 8.85
N LYS A 132 4.05 4.66 9.57
CA LYS A 132 4.15 5.05 10.97
C LYS A 132 3.05 4.41 11.78
N GLU A 133 3.39 3.95 12.97
CA GLU A 133 2.39 3.47 13.91
C GLU A 133 1.59 4.64 14.47
N SER A 134 0.28 4.67 14.21
CA SER A 134 -0.61 5.66 14.79
C SER A 134 -0.94 5.30 16.23
N TYR A 135 -1.03 6.31 17.09
CA TYR A 135 -1.41 6.11 18.49
C TYR A 135 -2.93 5.93 18.62
N ASN A 136 -3.42 4.72 18.38
CA ASN A 136 -4.79 4.32 18.73
C ASN A 136 -4.77 3.48 20.02
N LYS A 137 -5.14 4.09 21.15
CA LYS A 137 -5.19 3.43 22.46
C LYS A 137 -6.16 2.24 22.50
N ASN A 138 -7.18 2.22 21.65
CA ASN A 138 -8.21 1.20 21.65
C ASN A 138 -7.91 0.05 20.66
N ALA A 139 -6.79 0.13 19.95
CA ALA A 139 -6.42 -0.89 18.98
C ALA A 139 -6.15 -2.24 19.66
N ASN A 140 -6.95 -3.24 19.29
CA ASN A 140 -6.78 -4.61 19.74
C ASN A 140 -6.09 -5.51 18.71
N ILE A 141 -5.73 -4.97 17.53
CA ILE A 141 -5.00 -5.67 16.48
C ILE A 141 -3.97 -4.73 15.84
N LYS A 142 -2.74 -5.22 15.67
CA LYS A 142 -1.68 -4.58 14.89
C LYS A 142 -1.10 -5.60 13.91
N ILE A 143 -1.04 -5.23 12.64
CA ILE A 143 -0.59 -6.09 11.55
C ILE A 143 0.63 -5.43 10.94
N TYR A 144 1.73 -6.18 10.85
CA TYR A 144 2.98 -5.72 10.28
C TYR A 144 3.24 -6.46 8.98
N VAL A 145 3.73 -5.73 7.98
CA VAL A 145 4.17 -6.26 6.69
C VAL A 145 5.46 -5.56 6.30
N ASN A 146 6.44 -6.31 5.78
CA ASN A 146 7.53 -5.73 5.00
C ASN A 146 7.10 -5.75 3.53
N SER A 147 6.63 -4.62 3.02
CA SER A 147 5.99 -4.55 1.71
C SER A 147 6.97 -4.30 0.59
N THR A 148 6.71 -4.91 -0.56
CA THR A 148 7.30 -4.56 -1.86
C THR A 148 6.25 -4.22 -2.92
N ARG A 149 4.95 -4.34 -2.56
CA ARG A 149 3.82 -4.30 -3.51
C ARG A 149 2.73 -3.30 -3.16
N ALA A 150 2.65 -2.83 -1.92
CA ALA A 150 1.68 -1.81 -1.54
C ALA A 150 1.91 -0.54 -2.36
N LYS A 151 0.87 0.24 -2.61
CA LYS A 151 0.94 1.45 -3.43
C LYS A 151 1.15 2.66 -2.54
N ASP A 152 2.17 3.44 -2.89
CA ASP A 152 2.44 4.71 -2.22
C ASP A 152 1.54 5.81 -2.78
N ILE A 153 0.49 6.14 -2.03
CA ILE A 153 -0.48 7.18 -2.40
C ILE A 153 -0.30 8.47 -1.60
N ARG A 154 0.72 8.55 -0.72
CA ARG A 154 1.00 9.72 0.14
C ARG A 154 1.20 11.02 -0.65
N LYS A 155 1.70 10.93 -1.88
CA LYS A 155 1.86 12.10 -2.76
C LYS A 155 0.54 12.77 -3.16
N TYR A 156 -0.60 12.12 -2.93
CA TYR A 156 -1.93 12.67 -3.22
C TYR A 156 -2.61 13.21 -1.97
N ASN A 157 -2.05 12.98 -0.78
CA ASN A 157 -2.55 13.52 0.47
C ASN A 157 -1.38 13.72 1.46
N GLU A 158 -0.91 14.96 1.59
CA GLU A 158 0.23 15.30 2.45
C GLU A 158 -0.09 15.18 3.96
N THR A 159 -1.36 15.18 4.34
CA THR A 159 -1.78 15.06 5.75
C THR A 159 -1.91 13.61 6.20
N GLU A 160 -2.10 12.66 5.27
CA GLU A 160 -2.33 11.25 5.58
C GLU A 160 -1.18 10.37 5.05
N SER A 161 -0.64 9.49 5.90
CA SER A 161 0.47 8.60 5.55
C SER A 161 -0.03 7.28 4.92
N GLU A 162 -1.04 7.35 4.06
CA GLU A 162 -1.73 6.15 3.58
C GLU A 162 -0.93 5.40 2.50
N ILE A 163 -0.74 4.10 2.76
CA ILE A 163 -0.11 3.14 1.87
C ILE A 163 -1.14 2.03 1.63
N LEU A 164 -1.46 1.74 0.38
CA LEU A 164 -2.65 0.96 0.05
C LEU A 164 -2.35 -0.30 -0.72
N TYR A 165 -2.83 -1.44 -0.24
CA TYR A 165 -2.89 -2.64 -1.08
C TYR A 165 -4.15 -2.65 -1.95
N PRO A 166 -4.03 -3.05 -3.23
CA PRO A 166 -5.17 -3.26 -4.09
C PRO A 166 -6.04 -4.42 -3.59
N ARG A 167 -7.28 -4.47 -4.08
CA ARG A 167 -8.20 -5.57 -3.80
C ARG A 167 -7.62 -6.91 -4.24
N ASN A 168 -8.08 -7.97 -3.57
CA ASN A 168 -7.63 -9.34 -3.78
C ASN A 168 -6.14 -9.57 -3.47
N SER A 169 -5.55 -8.72 -2.63
CA SER A 169 -4.19 -8.95 -2.14
C SER A 169 -4.17 -10.16 -1.21
N LYS A 170 -3.17 -11.02 -1.40
CA LYS A 170 -2.99 -12.27 -0.64
C LYS A 170 -1.85 -12.14 0.34
N PHE A 171 -2.09 -12.64 1.55
CA PHE A 171 -1.07 -12.71 2.58
C PHE A 171 -1.10 -14.06 3.26
N VAL A 172 0.08 -14.55 3.64
CA VAL A 172 0.20 -15.64 4.60
C VAL A 172 0.47 -15.07 5.98
N THR A 173 -0.22 -15.60 6.98
CA THR A 173 0.10 -15.26 8.37
C THR A 173 1.34 -16.04 8.81
N ARG A 174 2.44 -15.33 9.10
CA ARG A 174 3.70 -15.95 9.55
C ARG A 174 3.77 -16.06 11.06
N ASN A 175 3.23 -15.08 11.78
CA ASN A 175 3.23 -15.10 13.23
C ASN A 175 1.99 -14.38 13.77
N ILE A 176 1.53 -14.80 14.94
CA ILE A 176 0.50 -14.11 15.72
C ILE A 176 0.80 -14.27 17.21
N VAL A 177 0.87 -13.15 17.92
CA VAL A 177 1.14 -13.11 19.36
C VAL A 177 0.12 -12.20 20.02
N LYS A 178 -0.43 -12.60 21.17
CA LYS A 178 -1.30 -11.74 21.99
C LYS A 178 -0.52 -11.22 23.19
N GLN A 179 -0.41 -9.90 23.33
CA GLN A 179 0.24 -9.23 24.47
C GLN A 179 -0.65 -8.09 24.96
N HIS A 180 -0.85 -7.99 26.28
CA HIS A 180 -1.64 -6.93 26.92
C HIS A 180 -3.02 -6.66 26.28
N GLY A 181 -3.67 -7.71 25.75
CA GLY A 181 -4.99 -7.59 25.10
C GLY A 181 -4.96 -7.26 23.60
N THR A 182 -3.79 -6.95 23.03
CA THR A 182 -3.61 -6.66 21.60
C THR A 182 -3.01 -7.87 20.87
N TYR A 183 -3.54 -8.18 19.70
CA TYR A 183 -2.96 -9.17 18.78
C TYR A 183 -1.96 -8.48 17.84
N TYR A 184 -0.75 -9.02 17.78
CA TYR A 184 0.32 -8.61 16.89
C TYR A 184 0.47 -9.69 15.83
N ILE A 185 0.29 -9.33 14.56
CA ILE A 185 0.23 -10.27 13.44
C ILE A 185 1.32 -9.89 12.45
N LEU A 186 2.11 -10.87 12.02
CA LEU A 186 3.07 -10.71 10.92
C LEU A 186 2.48 -11.34 9.67
N TRP A 187 2.29 -10.51 8.65
CA TRP A 187 1.87 -10.93 7.32
C TRP A 187 3.05 -10.88 6.36
N GLU A 188 3.07 -11.82 5.43
CA GLU A 188 3.98 -11.83 4.29
C GLU A 188 3.17 -11.82 2.99
N GLU A 189 3.57 -10.96 2.07
CA GLU A 189 2.98 -10.88 0.72
C GLU A 189 3.13 -12.24 0.01
N ILE A 190 2.06 -12.71 -0.65
CA ILE A 190 2.13 -13.88 -1.52
C ILE A 190 2.07 -13.42 -2.98
N ASP A 191 3.09 -13.78 -3.74
CA ASP A 191 3.14 -13.59 -5.18
C ASP A 191 2.16 -14.53 -5.89
N GLU A 192 1.51 -13.99 -6.93
CA GLU A 192 0.77 -14.78 -7.91
C GLU A 192 1.71 -15.23 -9.03
#